data_AF-A0A2G4F586-F1
#
_entry.id   AF-A0A2G4F586-F1
#
_cell.length_a   1.000
_cell.length_b   1.000
_cell.length_c   1.000
_cell.angle_alpha   90.00
_cell.angle_beta   90.00
_cell.angle_gamma   90.00
#
_symmetry.space_group_name_H-M   'P 1'
#
loop_
_entity.id
_entity.type
_entity.pdbx_description
1 polymer ?
#
loop_
_entity_poly.entity_id
_entity_poly.type
_entity_poly.pdbx_seq_one_letter_code
_entity_poly.pdbx_strand_id
1 'polypeptide(L)'
;MTEDAGKKRYIRDFLHQVNSSAGFVDDIRIDRVVRLPGSEGEGSTAKSLSGRQISNLTELLKDDLRHTFDDGYFTFRFVAALVGSGKTSLLTYLHELAKTKPAYQKHSVVVEFQLSVFDEFIGKGFKKELYSHILAHTFYELSHNKELLDSVKNVARKVLRDYLSDTEVTQLNAAQDLMLFRTKFKKSIADNVDSLEEFFFSIVSKVSAVDPNFSFVYLIDELDALVTSPDQIKETRLLFKQLIRRAKEKFGSKIRLLIYLVGTSNNVESFIAEDSVMESLLGESVINLNKGYINEFELIRNKIDERIKGAYKGYKNFSQAWEEIKDITLNPVNTLREFCQHYAGAVLEIHEKYFQEAPEQEFEGNSRQLVESKCRQHWASYLKQKSYTLSAFLTTKKIKGHAFDCYVELLHNGTCVARAFGEAKNYELLSSHLEKFNQWLEAANFKPFTPDGTPGDLSFMIAPSCPPLLERKLELKNIQFIKSDKVIPPPIPTPTSTPIPKPTPTATPFPINLNKANKSEIKKAFNGTYIREKTIDEFIIDRNTEIYCDIDDMAFLGLTPAAKKILQTKFDKGEICF
;
A
#
# COMPACT_ATOMS: atom_id res chain seq x y z
N MET A 1 29.00 12.60 9.73
CA MET A 1 27.97 12.84 8.70
C MET A 1 26.66 12.33 9.27
N THR A 2 25.83 13.23 9.79
CA THR A 2 24.54 12.92 10.39
C THR A 2 23.53 12.63 9.27
N GLU A 3 23.06 11.37 9.21
CA GLU A 3 21.95 10.95 8.35
C GLU A 3 20.80 11.94 8.41
N ASP A 4 20.12 12.07 7.27
CA ASP A 4 18.94 12.86 6.92
C ASP A 4 17.71 12.48 7.78
N ALA A 5 17.86 12.59 9.10
CA ALA A 5 16.94 12.17 10.12
C ALA A 5 15.72 13.10 10.16
N GLY A 6 14.82 12.96 9.18
CA GLY A 6 13.46 13.49 9.31
C GLY A 6 12.73 13.88 8.05
N LYS A 7 13.36 13.98 6.87
CA LYS A 7 12.62 14.34 5.64
C LYS A 7 11.90 13.12 5.08
N LYS A 8 10.67 12.88 5.57
CA LYS A 8 9.70 11.95 4.96
C LYS A 8 9.42 12.46 3.52
N ARG A 9 9.96 11.79 2.50
CA ARG A 9 9.85 12.12 1.06
C ARG A 9 8.88 11.18 0.33
N TYR A 10 7.89 10.62 1.02
CA TYR A 10 7.05 9.55 0.46
C TYR A 10 6.25 10.03 -0.74
N ILE A 11 5.77 11.28 -0.73
CA ILE A 11 5.06 11.86 -1.88
C ILE A 11 5.95 11.98 -3.12
N ARG A 12 7.21 12.38 -2.93
CA ARG A 12 8.16 12.49 -4.05
C ARG A 12 8.44 11.12 -4.65
N ASP A 13 8.75 10.14 -3.79
CA ASP A 13 9.05 8.77 -4.21
C ASP A 13 7.84 8.14 -4.91
N PHE A 14 6.63 8.37 -4.37
CA PHE A 14 5.36 7.99 -4.98
C PHE A 14 5.18 8.60 -6.38
N LEU A 15 5.40 9.91 -6.55
CA LEU A 15 5.28 10.57 -7.85
C LEU A 15 6.29 10.04 -8.86
N HIS A 16 7.55 9.81 -8.46
CA HIS A 16 8.55 9.17 -9.33
C HIS A 16 8.09 7.76 -9.74
N GLN A 17 7.56 6.96 -8.81
CA GLN A 17 7.09 5.62 -9.09
C GLN A 17 5.91 5.63 -10.08
N VAL A 18 4.92 6.51 -9.87
CA VAL A 18 3.77 6.67 -10.77
C VAL A 18 4.22 7.16 -12.15
N ASN A 19 5.10 8.15 -12.21
CA ASN A 19 5.64 8.68 -13.46
C ASN A 19 6.44 7.62 -14.23
N SER A 20 7.18 6.74 -13.53
CA SER A 20 7.91 5.66 -14.21
C SER A 20 6.99 4.72 -14.98
N SER A 21 5.71 4.61 -14.57
CA SER A 21 4.68 3.77 -15.20
C SER A 21 5.07 2.28 -15.35
N ALA A 22 6.12 1.86 -14.64
CA ALA A 22 6.70 0.53 -14.72
C ALA A 22 6.19 -0.32 -13.57
N GLY A 23 5.72 -1.53 -13.90
CA GLY A 23 5.25 -2.49 -12.91
C GLY A 23 3.99 -2.05 -12.18
N PHE A 24 3.82 -2.59 -10.98
CA PHE A 24 2.66 -2.35 -10.14
C PHE A 24 2.89 -1.18 -9.19
N VAL A 25 2.03 -0.17 -9.31
CA VAL A 25 1.94 0.91 -8.34
C VAL A 25 0.69 0.69 -7.52
N ASP A 26 0.85 -0.13 -6.48
CA ASP A 26 -0.15 -0.43 -5.43
C ASP A 26 -1.01 0.79 -5.08
N ASP A 27 -0.33 1.93 -4.95
CA ASP A 27 -0.86 3.17 -4.41
C ASP A 27 -1.78 3.94 -5.35
N ILE A 28 -1.65 3.75 -6.68
CA ILE A 28 -2.57 4.32 -7.68
C ILE A 28 -3.46 3.27 -8.35
N ARG A 29 -3.44 2.01 -7.89
CA ARG A 29 -4.29 0.98 -8.46
C ARG A 29 -5.75 1.42 -8.43
N ILE A 30 -6.42 1.26 -9.57
CA ILE A 30 -7.85 1.37 -9.75
C ILE A 30 -8.40 -0.02 -10.08
N ASP A 31 -9.55 -0.37 -9.52
CA ASP A 31 -10.17 -1.64 -9.82
C ASP A 31 -11.04 -1.51 -11.07
N ARG A 32 -10.63 -2.20 -12.14
CA ARG A 32 -11.24 -2.01 -13.46
C ARG A 32 -12.41 -2.96 -13.61
N VAL A 33 -13.48 -2.46 -14.22
CA VAL A 33 -14.70 -3.23 -14.48
C VAL A 33 -14.37 -4.39 -15.43
N VAL A 34 -14.93 -5.56 -15.11
CA VAL A 34 -14.88 -6.76 -15.95
C VAL A 34 -16.28 -7.09 -16.42
N ARG A 35 -16.41 -7.36 -17.71
CA ARG A 35 -17.66 -7.75 -18.37
C ARG A 35 -17.46 -9.06 -19.14
N LEU A 36 -18.57 -9.69 -19.52
CA LEU A 36 -18.51 -10.89 -20.35
C LEU A 36 -18.05 -10.53 -21.78
N PRO A 37 -17.25 -11.38 -22.45
CA PRO A 37 -16.93 -11.20 -23.86
C PRO A 37 -18.21 -11.07 -24.71
N GLY A 38 -18.23 -10.10 -25.63
CA GLY A 38 -19.39 -9.81 -26.49
C GLY A 38 -20.46 -8.90 -25.86
N SER A 39 -20.30 -8.48 -24.59
CA SER A 39 -21.21 -7.52 -23.98
C SER A 39 -20.89 -6.06 -24.34
N GLU A 40 -21.92 -5.22 -24.41
CA GLU A 40 -21.80 -3.78 -24.65
C GLU A 40 -21.35 -3.00 -23.41
N GLY A 41 -20.74 -1.83 -23.60
CA GLY A 41 -20.28 -0.93 -22.52
C GLY A 41 -18.76 -0.75 -22.43
N GLU A 42 -18.32 -0.03 -21.40
CA GLU A 42 -16.90 0.22 -21.09
C GLU A 42 -16.39 -0.81 -20.05
N GLY A 43 -15.18 -1.33 -20.26
CA GLY A 43 -14.52 -2.23 -19.29
C GLY A 43 -13.73 -3.34 -19.97
N SER A 44 -12.87 -4.00 -19.19
CA SER A 44 -12.16 -5.22 -19.61
C SER A 44 -13.16 -6.35 -19.86
N THR A 45 -12.80 -7.33 -20.69
CA THR A 45 -13.62 -8.54 -20.87
C THR A 45 -12.90 -9.79 -20.44
N ALA A 46 -13.59 -10.65 -19.68
CA ALA A 46 -13.11 -11.94 -19.24
C ALA A 46 -14.28 -12.81 -18.75
N LYS A 47 -14.06 -14.13 -18.67
CA LYS A 47 -14.96 -15.08 -18.02
C LYS A 47 -14.34 -15.62 -16.73
N SER A 48 -15.14 -15.90 -15.72
CA SER A 48 -14.70 -16.70 -14.57
C SER A 48 -14.49 -18.15 -15.01
N LEU A 49 -13.37 -18.75 -14.62
CA LEU A 49 -13.12 -20.18 -14.84
C LEU A 49 -13.90 -21.06 -13.86
N SER A 50 -14.31 -20.52 -12.70
CA SER A 50 -15.14 -21.23 -11.72
C SER A 50 -16.65 -21.08 -11.97
N GLY A 51 -17.06 -20.32 -12.99
CA GLY A 51 -18.46 -20.03 -13.30
C GLY A 51 -19.12 -18.98 -12.40
N ARG A 52 -18.34 -18.28 -11.55
CA ARG A 52 -18.88 -17.20 -10.71
C ARG A 52 -19.11 -15.91 -11.48
N GLN A 53 -20.04 -15.12 -10.96
CA GLN A 53 -20.21 -13.75 -11.42
C GLN A 53 -19.03 -12.90 -10.92
N ILE A 54 -18.41 -12.17 -11.84
CA ILE A 54 -17.25 -11.32 -11.59
C ILE A 54 -17.57 -9.93 -12.15
N SER A 55 -17.30 -8.90 -11.36
CA SER A 55 -17.59 -7.51 -11.72
C SER A 55 -16.34 -6.66 -11.98
N ASN A 56 -15.19 -7.10 -11.47
CA ASN A 56 -13.93 -6.37 -11.58
C ASN A 56 -12.71 -7.30 -11.66
N LEU A 57 -11.55 -6.74 -12.02
CA LEU A 57 -10.31 -7.52 -12.17
C LEU A 57 -9.86 -8.14 -10.85
N THR A 58 -10.03 -7.46 -9.71
CA THR A 58 -9.61 -8.01 -8.42
C THR A 58 -10.38 -9.27 -8.04
N GLU A 59 -11.69 -9.29 -8.27
CA GLU A 59 -12.55 -10.46 -8.12
C GLU A 59 -12.13 -11.59 -9.06
N LEU A 60 -11.83 -11.28 -10.34
CA LEU A 60 -11.36 -12.26 -11.31
C LEU A 60 -10.08 -12.97 -10.83
N LEU A 61 -9.08 -12.18 -10.41
CA LEU A 61 -7.79 -12.70 -9.97
C LEU A 61 -7.93 -13.53 -8.67
N LYS A 62 -8.78 -13.07 -7.74
CA LYS A 62 -9.08 -13.84 -6.51
C LYS A 62 -9.81 -15.14 -6.83
N ASP A 63 -10.69 -15.14 -7.82
CA ASP A 63 -11.39 -16.34 -8.25
C ASP A 63 -10.44 -17.37 -8.88
N ASP A 64 -9.52 -16.93 -9.73
CA ASP A 64 -8.48 -17.76 -10.34
C ASP A 64 -7.51 -18.34 -9.29
N LEU A 65 -7.12 -17.52 -8.30
CA LEU A 65 -6.33 -17.99 -7.15
C LEU A 65 -7.10 -19.04 -6.36
N ARG A 66 -8.39 -18.82 -6.07
CA ARG A 66 -9.22 -19.82 -5.38
C ARG A 66 -9.36 -21.11 -6.19
N HIS A 67 -9.66 -21.00 -7.48
CA HIS A 67 -9.81 -22.14 -8.40
C HIS A 67 -8.54 -23.01 -8.41
N THR A 68 -7.37 -22.37 -8.36
CA THR A 68 -6.09 -23.09 -8.33
C THR A 68 -5.75 -23.59 -6.94
N PHE A 69 -5.58 -22.68 -5.98
CA PHE A 69 -5.01 -22.99 -4.66
C PHE A 69 -5.99 -23.80 -3.81
N ASP A 70 -7.24 -23.36 -3.73
CA ASP A 70 -8.23 -23.94 -2.83
C ASP A 70 -8.89 -25.16 -3.50
N ASP A 71 -9.38 -25.00 -4.74
CA ASP A 71 -10.18 -26.04 -5.42
C ASP A 71 -9.31 -27.08 -6.15
N GLY A 72 -8.00 -26.80 -6.32
CA GLY A 72 -7.01 -27.76 -6.81
C GLY A 72 -6.96 -27.91 -8.33
N TYR A 73 -7.44 -26.92 -9.08
CA TYR A 73 -7.57 -27.00 -10.54
C TYR A 73 -6.49 -26.25 -11.30
N PHE A 74 -6.23 -26.72 -12.52
CA PHE A 74 -5.36 -26.02 -13.46
C PHE A 74 -6.00 -24.72 -13.92
N THR A 75 -5.22 -23.64 -13.87
CA THR A 75 -5.63 -22.32 -14.36
C THR A 75 -4.64 -21.84 -15.39
N PHE A 76 -5.14 -21.49 -16.56
CA PHE A 76 -4.36 -20.84 -17.60
C PHE A 76 -5.08 -19.57 -18.05
N ARG A 77 -4.37 -18.46 -18.15
CA ARG A 77 -4.89 -17.19 -18.68
C ARG A 77 -3.97 -16.59 -19.73
N PHE A 78 -4.58 -16.11 -20.80
CA PHE A 78 -3.97 -15.13 -21.68
C PHE A 78 -4.42 -13.74 -21.28
N VAL A 79 -3.49 -12.78 -21.21
CA VAL A 79 -3.83 -11.37 -21.03
C VAL A 79 -3.47 -10.61 -22.30
N ALA A 80 -4.48 -10.07 -22.96
CA ALA A 80 -4.40 -9.30 -24.18
C ALA A 80 -4.69 -7.82 -23.88
N ALA A 81 -3.77 -6.91 -24.23
CA ALA A 81 -4.02 -5.48 -24.08
C ALA A 81 -3.15 -4.62 -24.99
N LEU A 82 -3.56 -3.38 -25.22
CA LEU A 82 -2.68 -2.35 -25.77
C LEU A 82 -1.43 -2.15 -24.90
N VAL A 83 -0.34 -1.68 -25.51
CA VAL A 83 0.86 -1.26 -24.77
C VAL A 83 0.45 -0.13 -23.82
N GLY A 84 0.91 -0.16 -22.57
CA GLY A 84 0.57 0.85 -21.57
C GLY A 84 -0.79 0.69 -20.87
N SER A 85 -1.60 -0.33 -21.18
CA SER A 85 -2.89 -0.61 -20.52
C SER A 85 -2.80 -1.31 -19.16
N GLY A 86 -1.59 -1.48 -18.59
CA GLY A 86 -1.41 -2.07 -17.24
C GLY A 86 -1.24 -3.59 -17.20
N LYS A 87 -0.73 -4.22 -18.28
CA LYS A 87 -0.46 -5.66 -18.37
C LYS A 87 0.51 -6.17 -17.28
N THR A 88 1.71 -5.59 -17.23
CA THR A 88 2.70 -5.89 -16.19
C THR A 88 2.16 -5.59 -14.79
N SER A 89 1.43 -4.48 -14.63
CA SER A 89 0.80 -4.12 -13.36
C SER A 89 -0.25 -5.15 -12.89
N LEU A 90 -0.94 -5.83 -13.82
CA LEU A 90 -1.85 -6.93 -13.51
C LEU A 90 -1.08 -8.15 -12.99
N LEU A 91 0.00 -8.55 -13.67
CA LEU A 91 0.84 -9.69 -13.27
C LEU A 91 1.45 -9.46 -11.89
N THR A 92 2.10 -8.32 -11.68
CA THR A 92 2.70 -8.01 -10.38
C THR A 92 1.64 -7.89 -9.29
N TYR A 93 0.41 -7.42 -9.59
CA TYR A 93 -0.68 -7.47 -8.60
C TYR A 93 -1.12 -8.90 -8.27
N LEU A 94 -1.21 -9.79 -9.26
CA LEU A 94 -1.50 -11.20 -9.04
C LEU A 94 -0.41 -11.87 -8.21
N HIS A 95 0.86 -11.55 -8.46
CA HIS A 95 2.00 -11.96 -7.65
C HIS A 95 1.79 -11.57 -6.18
N GLU A 96 1.50 -10.29 -5.92
CA GLU A 96 1.27 -9.80 -4.56
C GLU A 96 0.02 -10.43 -3.93
N LEU A 97 -1.07 -10.61 -4.68
CA LEU A 97 -2.27 -11.29 -4.21
C LEU A 97 -2.00 -12.74 -3.79
N ALA A 98 -1.21 -13.49 -4.56
CA ALA A 98 -0.84 -14.86 -4.24
C ALA A 98 -0.09 -14.95 -2.90
N LYS A 99 0.56 -13.87 -2.47
CA LYS A 99 1.26 -13.78 -1.18
C LYS A 99 0.39 -13.26 -0.03
N THR A 100 -0.88 -12.92 -0.25
CA THR A 100 -1.69 -12.26 0.81
C THR A 100 -2.40 -13.20 1.77
N LYS A 101 -2.35 -14.51 1.56
CA LYS A 101 -2.84 -15.51 2.51
C LYS A 101 -1.66 -16.30 3.08
N PRO A 102 -1.55 -16.47 4.41
CA PRO A 102 -0.48 -17.29 5.00
C PRO A 102 -0.47 -18.72 4.47
N ALA A 103 -1.66 -19.28 4.20
CA ALA A 103 -1.79 -20.60 3.59
C ALA A 103 -1.16 -20.63 2.18
N TYR A 104 -1.23 -19.56 1.40
CA TYR A 104 -0.65 -19.56 0.05
C TYR A 104 0.88 -19.41 0.11
N GLN A 105 1.39 -18.52 0.95
CA GLN A 105 2.84 -18.28 1.08
C GLN A 105 3.63 -19.55 1.45
N LYS A 106 3.07 -20.40 2.34
CA LYS A 106 3.74 -21.63 2.80
C LYS A 106 3.62 -22.80 1.83
N HIS A 107 2.63 -22.73 0.94
CA HIS A 107 2.22 -23.81 0.04
C HIS A 107 2.27 -23.37 -1.43
N SER A 108 3.20 -22.48 -1.81
CA SER A 108 3.36 -22.13 -3.22
C SER A 108 4.73 -21.58 -3.59
N VAL A 109 5.06 -21.72 -4.87
CA VAL A 109 6.12 -20.94 -5.53
C VAL A 109 5.50 -20.06 -6.60
N VAL A 110 5.98 -18.83 -6.68
CA VAL A 110 5.57 -17.84 -7.68
C VAL A 110 6.81 -17.45 -8.48
N VAL A 111 6.79 -17.75 -9.77
CA VAL A 111 7.88 -17.48 -10.70
C VAL A 111 7.41 -16.47 -11.74
N GLU A 112 8.05 -15.31 -11.77
CA GLU A 112 7.77 -14.22 -12.72
C GLU A 112 8.98 -13.98 -13.63
N PHE A 113 8.76 -13.88 -14.93
CA PHE A 113 9.80 -13.55 -15.91
C PHE A 113 9.22 -13.01 -17.22
N GLN A 114 10.04 -12.32 -18.00
CA GLN A 114 9.72 -11.78 -19.32
C GLN A 114 10.27 -12.71 -20.42
N LEU A 115 9.60 -12.80 -21.57
CA LEU A 115 10.09 -13.61 -22.69
C LEU A 115 11.26 -12.98 -23.45
N SER A 116 11.45 -11.67 -23.35
CA SER A 116 12.61 -10.95 -23.91
C SER A 116 13.97 -11.44 -23.38
N VAL A 117 14.00 -12.11 -22.21
CA VAL A 117 15.21 -12.76 -21.69
C VAL A 117 15.75 -13.88 -22.59
N PHE A 118 14.98 -14.28 -23.61
CA PHE A 118 15.35 -15.31 -24.58
C PHE A 118 15.76 -14.75 -25.96
N ASP A 119 15.80 -13.42 -26.14
CA ASP A 119 16.17 -12.78 -27.42
C ASP A 119 17.59 -13.18 -27.87
N GLU A 120 18.51 -13.42 -26.93
CA GLU A 120 19.88 -13.86 -27.22
C GLU A 120 20.00 -15.32 -27.69
N PHE A 121 18.90 -16.09 -27.66
CA PHE A 121 18.88 -17.52 -27.96
C PHE A 121 18.25 -17.85 -29.32
N ILE A 122 18.11 -16.86 -30.21
CA ILE A 122 17.64 -17.06 -31.59
C ILE A 122 18.46 -18.17 -32.26
N GLY A 123 17.78 -19.23 -32.71
CA GLY A 123 18.39 -20.40 -33.38
C GLY A 123 18.89 -21.52 -32.46
N LYS A 124 18.80 -21.39 -31.13
CA LYS A 124 19.09 -22.47 -30.16
C LYS A 124 17.77 -22.93 -29.56
N GLY A 125 17.41 -24.22 -29.72
CA GLY A 125 16.10 -24.80 -29.39
C GLY A 125 15.36 -24.12 -28.23
N PHE A 126 14.44 -23.21 -28.56
CA PHE A 126 13.81 -22.28 -27.64
C PHE A 126 12.98 -23.01 -26.59
N LYS A 127 12.30 -24.10 -26.99
CA LYS A 127 11.57 -24.99 -26.09
C LYS A 127 12.45 -25.47 -24.92
N LYS A 128 13.70 -25.86 -25.19
CA LYS A 128 14.63 -26.35 -24.16
C LYS A 128 15.02 -25.23 -23.21
N GLU A 129 15.32 -24.05 -23.74
CA GLU A 129 15.70 -22.87 -22.95
C GLU A 129 14.59 -22.40 -22.02
N LEU A 130 13.35 -22.33 -22.53
CA LEU A 130 12.19 -21.90 -21.74
C LEU A 130 11.91 -22.87 -20.58
N TYR A 131 11.86 -24.17 -20.82
CA TYR A 131 11.69 -25.14 -19.73
C TYR A 131 12.85 -25.11 -18.73
N SER A 132 14.09 -24.98 -19.22
CA SER A 132 15.28 -24.89 -18.35
C SER A 132 15.18 -23.68 -17.43
N HIS A 133 14.72 -22.53 -17.95
CA HIS A 133 14.51 -21.32 -17.17
C HIS A 133 13.42 -21.52 -16.10
N ILE A 134 12.24 -22.03 -16.50
CA ILE A 134 11.13 -22.30 -15.59
C ILE A 134 11.56 -23.22 -14.46
N LEU A 135 12.25 -24.32 -14.78
CA LEU A 135 12.73 -25.30 -13.81
C LEU A 135 13.79 -24.69 -12.87
N ALA A 136 14.77 -23.97 -13.42
CA ALA A 136 15.81 -23.34 -12.61
C ALA A 136 15.22 -22.36 -11.57
N HIS A 137 14.31 -21.47 -11.99
CA HIS A 137 13.60 -20.57 -11.07
C HIS A 137 12.77 -21.35 -10.05
N THR A 138 12.04 -22.38 -10.50
CA THR A 138 11.22 -23.21 -9.60
C THR A 138 12.06 -23.86 -8.51
N PHE A 139 13.21 -24.46 -8.87
CA PHE A 139 14.12 -25.05 -7.89
C PHE A 139 14.79 -24.02 -6.99
N TYR A 140 15.12 -22.84 -7.51
CA TYR A 140 15.65 -21.76 -6.71
C TYR A 140 14.65 -21.35 -5.61
N GLU A 141 13.39 -21.11 -5.97
CA GLU A 141 12.32 -20.77 -5.03
C GLU A 141 12.04 -21.90 -4.03
N LEU A 142 11.98 -23.15 -4.49
CA LEU A 142 11.81 -24.32 -3.62
C LEU A 142 12.95 -24.47 -2.59
N SER A 143 14.16 -24.03 -2.93
CA SER A 143 15.32 -24.12 -2.03
C SER A 143 15.48 -22.90 -1.10
N HIS A 144 15.18 -21.69 -1.57
CA HIS A 144 15.55 -20.44 -0.88
C HIS A 144 14.39 -19.74 -0.17
N ASN A 145 13.14 -20.06 -0.51
CA ASN A 145 11.99 -19.45 0.15
C ASN A 145 11.88 -19.93 1.61
N LYS A 146 12.08 -18.99 2.55
CA LYS A 146 12.12 -19.26 3.99
C LYS A 146 10.77 -19.71 4.54
N GLU A 147 9.67 -19.26 3.95
CA GLU A 147 8.30 -19.54 4.41
C GLU A 147 7.83 -20.96 4.03
N LEU A 148 8.50 -21.63 3.09
CA LEU A 148 8.13 -22.97 2.65
C LEU A 148 8.40 -24.05 3.70
N LEU A 149 7.54 -25.06 3.73
CA LEU A 149 7.69 -26.25 4.57
C LEU A 149 8.98 -27.02 4.26
N ASP A 150 9.66 -27.49 5.32
CA ASP A 150 10.89 -28.28 5.18
C ASP A 150 10.69 -29.58 4.41
N SER A 151 9.49 -30.17 4.50
CA SER A 151 9.12 -31.37 3.75
C SER A 151 9.21 -31.15 2.24
N VAL A 152 8.75 -29.99 1.75
CA VAL A 152 8.83 -29.59 0.33
C VAL A 152 10.28 -29.31 -0.08
N LYS A 153 11.04 -28.56 0.73
CA LYS A 153 12.47 -28.29 0.50
C LYS A 153 13.26 -29.59 0.37
N ASN A 154 12.93 -30.58 1.19
CA ASN A 154 13.57 -31.90 1.15
C ASN A 154 13.23 -32.69 -0.12
N VAL A 155 12.02 -32.56 -0.68
CA VAL A 155 11.67 -33.15 -1.99
C VAL A 155 12.54 -32.54 -3.08
N ALA A 156 12.63 -31.21 -3.16
CA ALA A 156 13.46 -30.53 -4.15
C ALA A 156 14.92 -30.99 -4.05
N ARG A 157 15.48 -31.03 -2.84
CA ARG A 157 16.85 -31.52 -2.61
C ARG A 157 17.04 -32.97 -3.05
N LYS A 158 16.09 -33.86 -2.76
CA LYS A 158 16.14 -35.27 -3.20
C LYS A 158 16.15 -35.36 -4.72
N VAL A 159 15.31 -34.60 -5.42
CA VAL A 159 15.31 -34.64 -6.89
C VAL A 159 16.62 -34.12 -7.48
N LEU A 160 17.23 -33.08 -6.90
CA LEU A 160 18.54 -32.61 -7.35
C LEU A 160 19.63 -33.70 -7.17
N ARG A 161 19.56 -34.48 -6.09
CA ARG A 161 20.50 -35.59 -5.81
C ARG A 161 20.39 -36.76 -6.79
N ASP A 162 19.27 -36.90 -7.48
CA ASP A 162 19.11 -37.92 -8.54
C ASP A 162 20.06 -37.62 -9.73
N TYR A 163 20.53 -36.37 -9.86
CA TYR A 163 21.37 -35.90 -10.98
C TYR A 163 22.73 -35.35 -10.56
N LEU A 164 22.88 -34.94 -9.30
CA LEU A 164 24.03 -34.22 -8.78
C LEU A 164 24.60 -34.91 -7.54
N SER A 165 25.92 -34.83 -7.34
CA SER A 165 26.55 -35.23 -6.08
C SER A 165 26.15 -34.32 -4.91
N ASP A 166 26.27 -34.81 -3.67
CA ASP A 166 25.94 -34.02 -2.47
C ASP A 166 26.70 -32.69 -2.40
N THR A 167 27.95 -32.67 -2.84
CA THR A 167 28.78 -31.46 -2.91
C THR A 167 28.21 -30.47 -3.92
N GLU A 168 27.79 -30.93 -5.10
CA GLU A 168 27.20 -30.08 -6.14
C GLU A 168 25.83 -29.53 -5.72
N VAL A 169 24.98 -30.36 -5.10
CA VAL A 169 23.69 -29.91 -4.55
C VAL A 169 23.90 -28.84 -3.47
N THR A 170 24.92 -29.01 -2.62
CA THR A 170 25.26 -28.03 -1.60
C THR A 170 25.76 -26.73 -2.23
N GLN A 171 26.64 -26.79 -3.22
CA GLN A 171 27.13 -25.60 -3.93
C GLN A 171 26.06 -24.88 -4.75
N LEU A 172 25.07 -25.62 -5.26
CA LEU A 172 23.93 -25.07 -5.98
C LEU A 172 22.98 -24.35 -5.01
N ASN A 173 22.65 -24.98 -3.88
CA ASN A 173 21.80 -24.37 -2.85
C ASN A 173 22.48 -23.27 -2.03
N ALA A 174 23.81 -23.14 -2.10
CA ALA A 174 24.52 -22.02 -1.48
C ALA A 174 24.57 -20.78 -2.39
N ALA A 175 24.11 -20.88 -3.64
CA ALA A 175 24.09 -19.75 -4.56
C ALA A 175 23.09 -18.70 -4.08
N GLN A 176 23.61 -17.56 -3.63
CA GLN A 176 22.78 -16.43 -3.17
C GLN A 176 22.07 -15.70 -4.33
N ASP A 177 22.55 -15.91 -5.55
CA ASP A 177 22.06 -15.24 -6.75
C ASP A 177 21.43 -16.26 -7.72
N LEU A 178 20.28 -15.85 -8.28
CA LEU A 178 19.46 -16.66 -9.16
C LEU A 178 20.12 -16.91 -10.53
N MET A 179 20.88 -15.96 -11.06
CA MET A 179 21.58 -16.11 -12.33
C MET A 179 22.72 -17.14 -12.22
N LEU A 180 23.45 -17.12 -11.09
CA LEU A 180 24.46 -18.13 -10.78
C LEU A 180 23.82 -19.51 -10.59
N PHE A 181 22.69 -19.59 -9.88
CA PHE A 181 21.92 -20.82 -9.71
C PHE A 181 21.49 -21.39 -11.07
N ARG A 182 20.89 -20.55 -11.92
CA ARG A 182 20.39 -20.93 -13.26
C ARG A 182 21.51 -21.47 -14.14
N THR A 183 22.67 -20.82 -14.16
CA THR A 183 23.82 -21.26 -14.97
C THR A 183 24.30 -22.65 -14.55
N LYS A 184 24.43 -22.90 -13.25
CA LYS A 184 24.82 -24.22 -12.72
C LYS A 184 23.74 -25.27 -12.97
N PHE A 185 22.47 -24.94 -12.69
CA PHE A 185 21.33 -25.83 -12.90
C PHE A 185 21.25 -26.29 -14.36
N LYS A 186 21.40 -25.37 -15.31
CA LYS A 186 21.32 -25.69 -16.73
C LYS A 186 22.41 -26.69 -17.15
N LYS A 187 23.66 -26.41 -16.79
CA LYS A 187 24.81 -27.26 -17.13
C LYS A 187 24.71 -28.66 -16.53
N SER A 188 24.16 -28.78 -15.32
CA SER A 188 24.23 -30.02 -14.57
C SER A 188 22.94 -30.86 -14.62
N ILE A 189 21.78 -30.25 -14.92
CA ILE A 189 20.49 -30.95 -14.95
C ILE A 189 19.84 -30.84 -16.31
N ALA A 190 19.65 -29.61 -16.82
CA ALA A 190 18.84 -29.43 -18.02
C ALA A 190 19.42 -30.10 -19.28
N ASP A 191 20.74 -30.33 -19.30
CA ASP A 191 21.43 -31.05 -20.36
C ASP A 191 21.42 -32.59 -20.19
N ASN A 192 21.09 -33.09 -18.99
CA ASN A 192 21.13 -34.52 -18.64
C ASN A 192 19.75 -35.18 -18.51
N VAL A 193 18.68 -34.42 -18.75
CA VAL A 193 17.29 -34.90 -18.65
C VAL A 193 16.72 -35.13 -20.05
N ASP A 194 16.18 -36.33 -20.30
CA ASP A 194 15.63 -36.71 -21.61
C ASP A 194 14.48 -35.81 -22.08
N SER A 195 13.61 -35.40 -21.15
CA SER A 195 12.49 -34.49 -21.43
C SER A 195 12.25 -33.54 -20.26
N LEU A 196 12.53 -32.26 -20.47
CA LEU A 196 12.31 -31.22 -19.46
C LEU A 196 10.82 -31.04 -19.13
N GLU A 197 9.93 -31.31 -20.08
CA GLU A 197 8.49 -31.28 -19.86
C GLU A 197 8.04 -32.41 -18.92
N GLU A 198 8.52 -33.64 -19.17
CA GLU A 198 8.26 -34.77 -18.27
C GLU A 198 8.81 -34.48 -16.87
N PHE A 199 10.00 -33.91 -16.81
CA PHE A 199 10.64 -33.54 -15.56
C PHE A 199 9.83 -32.47 -14.81
N PHE A 200 9.35 -31.43 -15.48
CA PHE A 200 8.47 -30.42 -14.91
C PHE A 200 7.24 -31.03 -14.22
N PHE A 201 6.47 -31.87 -14.93
CA PHE A 201 5.30 -32.51 -14.33
C PHE A 201 5.65 -33.55 -13.26
N SER A 202 6.82 -34.17 -13.34
CA SER A 202 7.35 -35.05 -12.29
C SER A 202 7.63 -34.28 -11.00
N ILE A 203 8.24 -33.08 -11.08
CA ILE A 203 8.44 -32.22 -9.90
C ILE A 203 7.12 -31.82 -9.29
N VAL A 204 6.16 -31.36 -10.10
CA VAL A 204 4.84 -30.96 -9.60
C VAL A 204 4.18 -32.14 -8.86
N SER A 205 4.25 -33.34 -9.42
CA SER A 205 3.69 -34.55 -8.80
C SER A 205 4.40 -34.94 -7.50
N LYS A 206 5.74 -34.93 -7.48
CA LYS A 206 6.55 -35.28 -6.29
C LYS A 206 6.30 -34.31 -5.13
N VAL A 207 6.20 -33.01 -5.42
CA VAL A 207 5.90 -32.00 -4.40
C VAL A 207 4.46 -32.14 -3.91
N SER A 208 3.49 -32.27 -4.83
CA SER A 208 2.07 -32.44 -4.49
C SER A 208 1.79 -33.70 -3.66
N ALA A 209 2.61 -34.75 -3.80
CA ALA A 209 2.49 -35.96 -2.98
C ALA A 209 2.85 -35.74 -1.51
N VAL A 210 3.75 -34.79 -1.22
CA VAL A 210 4.18 -34.47 0.15
C VAL A 210 3.37 -33.31 0.74
N ASP A 211 2.93 -32.40 -0.12
CA ASP A 211 2.07 -31.27 0.23
C ASP A 211 0.95 -31.15 -0.81
N PRO A 212 -0.22 -31.78 -0.56
CA PRO A 212 -1.33 -31.76 -1.51
C PRO A 212 -1.86 -30.37 -1.83
N ASN A 213 -1.62 -29.38 -0.98
CA ASN A 213 -2.09 -28.00 -1.18
C ASN A 213 -1.08 -27.14 -1.94
N PHE A 214 0.08 -27.70 -2.29
CA PHE A 214 1.14 -26.95 -2.93
C PHE A 214 0.76 -26.47 -4.33
N SER A 215 0.97 -25.20 -4.63
CA SER A 215 0.61 -24.56 -5.89
C SER A 215 1.81 -23.98 -6.61
N PHE A 216 1.87 -24.18 -7.93
CA PHE A 216 2.91 -23.62 -8.80
C PHE A 216 2.32 -22.48 -9.61
N VAL A 217 2.92 -21.29 -9.54
CA VAL A 217 2.45 -20.09 -10.23
C VAL A 217 3.52 -19.57 -11.19
N TYR A 218 3.16 -19.39 -12.46
CA TYR A 218 4.03 -18.84 -13.50
C TYR A 218 3.39 -17.61 -14.13
N LEU A 219 4.05 -16.47 -14.01
CA LEU A 219 3.60 -15.17 -14.51
C LEU A 219 4.58 -14.72 -15.60
N ILE A 220 4.14 -14.78 -16.85
CA ILE A 220 5.01 -14.66 -18.02
C ILE A 220 4.60 -13.43 -18.83
N ASP A 221 5.48 -12.44 -18.91
CA ASP A 221 5.23 -11.18 -19.61
C ASP A 221 5.93 -11.13 -20.98
N GLU A 222 5.57 -10.14 -21.79
CA GLU A 222 6.21 -9.79 -23.06
C GLU A 222 6.18 -10.89 -24.13
N LEU A 223 5.05 -11.56 -24.33
CA LEU A 223 4.86 -12.42 -25.53
C LEU A 223 5.15 -11.66 -26.83
N ASP A 224 4.92 -10.34 -26.82
CA ASP A 224 5.22 -9.46 -27.94
C ASP A 224 6.70 -9.29 -28.26
N ALA A 225 7.61 -9.62 -27.35
CA ALA A 225 9.05 -9.68 -27.64
C ALA A 225 9.37 -10.71 -28.74
N LEU A 226 8.58 -11.79 -28.83
CA LEU A 226 8.84 -12.88 -29.77
C LEU A 226 8.39 -12.60 -31.20
N VAL A 227 7.70 -11.47 -31.48
CA VAL A 227 7.15 -11.15 -32.83
C VAL A 227 8.20 -11.11 -33.92
N THR A 228 9.41 -10.66 -33.57
CA THR A 228 10.55 -10.59 -34.49
C THR A 228 11.13 -11.97 -34.82
N SER A 229 10.70 -13.03 -34.12
CA SER A 229 11.22 -14.39 -34.22
C SER A 229 10.09 -15.42 -34.45
N PRO A 230 9.58 -15.57 -35.69
CA PRO A 230 8.43 -16.43 -36.00
C PRO A 230 8.58 -17.88 -35.54
N ASP A 231 9.79 -18.44 -35.61
CA ASP A 231 10.04 -19.82 -35.17
C ASP A 231 9.94 -19.95 -33.64
N GLN A 232 10.38 -18.95 -32.88
CA GLN A 232 10.22 -18.93 -31.42
C GLN A 232 8.74 -18.82 -31.02
N ILE A 233 7.93 -18.03 -31.75
CA ILE A 233 6.47 -17.98 -31.52
C ILE A 233 5.86 -19.37 -31.75
N LYS A 234 6.20 -20.05 -32.84
CA LYS A 234 5.69 -21.40 -33.14
C LYS A 234 6.10 -22.40 -32.06
N GLU A 235 7.34 -22.38 -31.60
CA GLU A 235 7.82 -23.24 -30.51
C GLU A 235 7.11 -22.92 -29.19
N THR A 236 6.91 -21.64 -28.86
CA THR A 236 6.17 -21.18 -27.68
C THR A 236 4.73 -21.68 -27.72
N ARG A 237 4.05 -21.53 -28.88
CA ARG A 237 2.68 -22.02 -29.10
C ARG A 237 2.60 -23.52 -28.92
N LEU A 238 3.53 -24.27 -29.50
CA LEU A 238 3.57 -25.73 -29.36
C LEU A 238 3.79 -26.15 -27.89
N LEU A 239 4.69 -25.48 -27.17
CA LEU A 239 4.98 -25.76 -25.76
C LEU A 239 3.73 -25.56 -24.89
N PHE A 240 3.08 -24.40 -24.96
CA PHE A 240 1.90 -24.14 -24.13
C PHE A 240 0.72 -25.01 -24.53
N LYS A 241 0.53 -25.29 -25.82
CA LYS A 241 -0.46 -26.27 -26.29
C LYS A 241 -0.26 -27.64 -25.64
N GLN A 242 0.98 -28.15 -25.65
CA GLN A 242 1.32 -29.43 -25.05
C GLN A 242 1.12 -29.42 -23.52
N LEU A 243 1.57 -28.37 -22.85
CA LEU A 243 1.41 -28.19 -21.41
C LEU A 243 -0.08 -28.19 -21.01
N ILE A 244 -0.91 -27.39 -21.70
CA ILE A 244 -2.35 -27.29 -21.42
C ILE A 244 -3.04 -28.63 -21.66
N ARG A 245 -2.78 -29.28 -22.81
CA ARG A 245 -3.34 -30.61 -23.10
C ARG A 245 -2.97 -31.61 -22.03
N ARG A 246 -1.70 -31.66 -21.65
CA ARG A 246 -1.21 -32.57 -20.63
C ARG A 246 -1.84 -32.32 -19.27
N ALA A 247 -1.98 -31.06 -18.85
CA ALA A 247 -2.69 -30.70 -17.62
C ALA A 247 -4.15 -31.16 -17.65
N LYS A 248 -4.84 -31.01 -18.79
CA LYS A 248 -6.24 -31.46 -18.96
C LYS A 248 -6.39 -32.98 -19.05
N GLU A 249 -5.59 -33.64 -19.89
CA GLU A 249 -5.72 -35.05 -20.23
C GLU A 249 -5.11 -35.98 -19.17
N LYS A 250 -3.88 -35.71 -18.71
CA LYS A 250 -3.17 -36.58 -17.76
C LYS A 250 -3.64 -36.37 -16.32
N PHE A 251 -3.98 -35.14 -15.95
CA PHE A 251 -4.37 -34.80 -14.58
C PHE A 251 -5.87 -34.53 -14.44
N GLY A 252 -6.67 -34.63 -15.50
CA GLY A 252 -8.10 -34.30 -15.44
C GLY A 252 -8.35 -32.85 -15.00
N SER A 253 -7.41 -31.94 -15.30
CA SER A 253 -7.34 -30.58 -14.76
C SER A 253 -7.17 -30.46 -13.24
N LYS A 254 -7.01 -31.57 -12.50
CA LYS A 254 -6.79 -31.59 -11.04
C LYS A 254 -5.30 -31.47 -10.68
N ILE A 255 -4.73 -30.33 -11.01
CA ILE A 255 -3.34 -29.97 -10.74
C ILE A 255 -3.27 -28.50 -10.33
N ARG A 256 -2.61 -28.20 -9.21
CA ARG A 256 -2.45 -26.86 -8.66
C ARG A 256 -1.38 -26.07 -9.40
N LEU A 257 -1.69 -25.71 -10.64
CA LEU A 257 -0.80 -25.00 -11.55
C LEU A 257 -1.56 -23.80 -12.13
N LEU A 258 -1.05 -22.59 -11.89
CA LEU A 258 -1.58 -21.35 -12.42
C LEU A 258 -0.55 -20.72 -13.36
N ILE A 259 -0.97 -20.42 -14.59
CA ILE A 259 -0.13 -19.81 -15.61
C ILE A 259 -0.84 -18.60 -16.20
N TYR A 260 -0.17 -17.46 -16.18
CA TYR A 260 -0.57 -16.28 -16.92
C TYR A 260 0.49 -15.99 -17.98
N LEU A 261 0.05 -15.83 -19.23
CA LEU A 261 0.90 -15.40 -20.34
C LEU A 261 0.32 -14.12 -20.95
N VAL A 262 1.18 -13.12 -21.11
CA VAL A 262 0.75 -11.75 -21.36
C VAL A 262 1.40 -11.20 -22.63
N GLY A 263 0.62 -10.49 -23.45
CA GLY A 263 1.07 -9.91 -24.70
C GLY A 263 0.18 -8.79 -25.21
N THR A 264 0.55 -8.18 -26.33
CA THR A 264 -0.32 -7.19 -26.99
C THR A 264 -1.58 -7.86 -27.56
N SER A 265 -2.68 -7.10 -27.70
CA SER A 265 -3.94 -7.63 -28.23
C SER A 265 -3.76 -8.34 -29.58
N ASN A 266 -3.07 -7.68 -30.53
CA ASN A 266 -2.83 -8.25 -31.86
C ASN A 266 -2.01 -9.55 -31.80
N ASN A 267 -1.00 -9.60 -30.92
CA ASN A 267 -0.12 -10.76 -30.82
C ASN A 267 -0.81 -11.94 -30.15
N VAL A 268 -1.63 -11.69 -29.12
CA VAL A 268 -2.42 -12.75 -28.48
C VAL A 268 -3.48 -13.28 -29.46
N GLU A 269 -4.14 -12.40 -30.21
CA GLU A 269 -5.11 -12.79 -31.24
C GLU A 269 -4.47 -13.66 -32.31
N SER A 270 -3.36 -13.22 -32.92
CA SER A 270 -2.57 -14.04 -33.87
C SER A 270 -2.11 -15.35 -33.23
N PHE A 271 -1.64 -15.32 -31.99
CA PHE A 271 -1.14 -16.50 -31.29
C PHE A 271 -2.20 -17.59 -31.13
N ILE A 272 -3.45 -17.20 -30.90
CA ILE A 272 -4.60 -18.10 -30.69
C ILE A 272 -5.23 -18.50 -32.03
N ALA A 273 -5.54 -17.54 -32.91
CA ALA A 273 -6.30 -17.78 -34.15
C ALA A 273 -5.54 -18.58 -35.20
N GLU A 274 -4.20 -18.54 -35.20
CA GLU A 274 -3.37 -19.34 -36.13
C GLU A 274 -3.36 -20.85 -35.81
N ASP A 275 -3.93 -21.28 -34.68
CA ASP A 275 -4.00 -22.68 -34.28
C ASP A 275 -5.38 -23.01 -33.69
N SER A 276 -6.24 -23.63 -34.50
CA SER A 276 -7.62 -23.97 -34.11
C SER A 276 -7.71 -24.85 -32.86
N VAL A 277 -6.67 -25.64 -32.56
CA VAL A 277 -6.59 -26.39 -31.31
C VAL A 277 -6.41 -25.43 -30.13
N MET A 278 -5.52 -24.45 -30.25
CA MET A 278 -5.32 -23.45 -29.20
C MET A 278 -6.58 -22.65 -28.96
N GLU A 279 -7.25 -22.21 -30.02
CA GLU A 279 -8.56 -21.54 -29.93
C GLU A 279 -9.58 -22.37 -29.14
N SER A 280 -9.72 -23.65 -29.46
CA SER A 280 -10.62 -24.57 -28.74
C SER A 280 -10.23 -24.77 -27.27
N LEU A 281 -8.93 -24.73 -26.95
CA LEU A 281 -8.44 -24.96 -25.59
C LEU A 281 -8.56 -23.74 -24.69
N LEU A 282 -8.60 -22.53 -25.27
CA LEU A 282 -8.39 -21.26 -24.59
C LEU A 282 -9.55 -20.27 -24.70
N GLY A 283 -10.63 -20.60 -25.41
CA GLY A 283 -11.72 -19.66 -25.70
C GLY A 283 -12.28 -18.89 -24.50
N GLU A 284 -12.26 -19.46 -23.29
CA GLU A 284 -12.72 -18.79 -22.05
C GLU A 284 -11.59 -18.26 -21.16
N SER A 285 -10.34 -18.49 -21.56
CA SER A 285 -9.13 -18.21 -20.79
C SER A 285 -8.50 -16.87 -21.11
N VAL A 286 -9.08 -16.07 -22.01
CA VAL A 286 -8.55 -14.76 -22.40
C VAL A 286 -9.14 -13.64 -21.53
N ILE A 287 -8.27 -12.78 -21.02
CA ILE A 287 -8.57 -11.52 -20.36
C ILE A 287 -8.16 -10.40 -21.33
N ASN A 288 -9.15 -9.72 -21.91
CA ASN A 288 -8.89 -8.54 -22.73
C ASN A 288 -8.93 -7.30 -21.84
N LEU A 289 -7.77 -6.76 -21.51
CA LEU A 289 -7.67 -5.51 -20.77
C LEU A 289 -7.99 -4.34 -21.69
N ASN A 290 -8.94 -3.52 -21.27
CA ASN A 290 -9.33 -2.31 -21.98
C ASN A 290 -8.20 -1.28 -22.04
N LYS A 291 -8.36 -0.34 -22.96
CA LYS A 291 -7.67 0.95 -22.92
C LYS A 291 -8.04 1.75 -21.66
N GLY A 292 -7.30 2.79 -21.34
CA GLY A 292 -7.68 3.68 -20.23
C GLY A 292 -8.96 4.46 -20.57
N TYR A 293 -9.86 4.61 -19.59
CA TYR A 293 -11.06 5.45 -19.72
C TYR A 293 -10.95 6.74 -18.90
N ILE A 294 -11.76 7.74 -19.24
CA ILE A 294 -11.69 9.07 -18.59
C ILE A 294 -11.96 8.97 -17.08
N ASN A 295 -12.95 8.19 -16.67
CA ASN A 295 -13.23 7.94 -15.26
C ASN A 295 -12.06 7.27 -14.52
N GLU A 296 -11.36 6.33 -15.17
CA GLU A 296 -10.15 5.68 -14.65
C GLU A 296 -9.04 6.72 -14.41
N PHE A 297 -8.84 7.64 -15.35
CA PHE A 297 -7.87 8.74 -15.24
C PHE A 297 -8.22 9.74 -14.14
N GLU A 298 -9.49 10.12 -14.02
CA GLU A 298 -9.97 11.01 -12.95
C GLU A 298 -9.77 10.40 -11.57
N LEU A 299 -9.98 9.10 -11.40
CA LEU A 299 -9.69 8.40 -10.14
C LEU A 299 -8.20 8.45 -9.78
N ILE A 300 -7.31 8.23 -10.74
CA ILE A 300 -5.85 8.34 -10.53
C ILE A 300 -5.46 9.77 -10.18
N ARG A 301 -5.99 10.76 -10.91
CA ARG A 301 -5.80 12.19 -10.61
C ARG A 301 -6.20 12.50 -9.17
N ASN A 302 -7.43 12.15 -8.78
CA ASN A 302 -7.95 12.40 -7.44
C ASN A 302 -7.07 11.74 -6.35
N LYS A 303 -6.55 10.54 -6.61
CA LYS A 303 -5.62 9.85 -5.70
C LYS A 303 -4.32 10.61 -5.51
N ILE A 304 -3.75 11.19 -6.57
CA ILE A 304 -2.52 12.01 -6.51
C ILE A 304 -2.82 13.34 -5.82
N ASP A 305 -3.90 14.01 -6.24
CA ASP A 305 -4.35 15.31 -5.74
C ASP A 305 -4.59 15.30 -4.22
N GLU A 306 -5.32 14.31 -3.71
CA GLU A 306 -5.60 14.22 -2.27
C GLU A 306 -4.34 13.87 -1.44
N ARG A 307 -3.35 13.21 -2.04
CA ARG A 307 -2.05 12.95 -1.39
C ARG A 307 -1.21 14.22 -1.30
N ILE A 308 -1.10 14.99 -2.39
CA ILE A 308 -0.41 16.29 -2.39
C ILE A 308 -1.05 17.25 -1.40
N LYS A 309 -2.37 17.36 -1.44
CA LYS A 309 -3.14 18.19 -0.52
C LYS A 309 -2.99 17.72 0.93
N GLY A 310 -3.04 16.42 1.19
CA GLY A 310 -2.81 15.88 2.53
C GLY A 310 -1.40 16.14 3.06
N ALA A 311 -0.40 16.15 2.19
CA ALA A 311 0.99 16.31 2.58
C ALA A 311 1.44 17.77 2.74
N TYR A 312 0.83 18.72 2.02
CA TYR A 312 1.37 20.09 1.90
C TYR A 312 0.36 21.23 2.13
N LYS A 313 -0.92 20.96 2.38
CA LYS A 313 -1.94 22.02 2.53
C LYS A 313 -1.67 22.92 3.75
N GLY A 314 -1.27 24.16 3.53
CA GLY A 314 -0.94 25.12 4.59
C GLY A 314 0.52 25.55 4.58
N TYR A 315 1.34 24.94 3.72
CA TYR A 315 2.64 25.49 3.36
C TYR A 315 2.49 26.82 2.61
N LYS A 316 3.46 27.72 2.80
CA LYS A 316 3.44 29.09 2.24
C LYS A 316 3.14 29.14 0.74
N ASN A 317 3.73 28.24 -0.04
CA ASN A 317 3.58 28.20 -1.49
C ASN A 317 2.49 27.24 -1.98
N PHE A 318 1.71 26.65 -1.07
CA PHE A 318 0.73 25.63 -1.43
C PHE A 318 -0.34 26.17 -2.38
N SER A 319 -0.89 27.36 -2.13
CA SER A 319 -1.95 27.92 -2.98
C SER A 319 -1.50 28.07 -4.44
N GLN A 320 -0.28 28.57 -4.67
CA GLN A 320 0.28 28.73 -6.01
C GLN A 320 0.55 27.38 -6.67
N ALA A 321 1.21 26.45 -5.96
CA ALA A 321 1.45 25.10 -6.49
C ALA A 321 0.14 24.37 -6.82
N TRP A 322 -0.89 24.57 -6.00
CA TRP A 322 -2.19 23.94 -6.18
C TRP A 322 -2.97 24.52 -7.36
N GLU A 323 -2.86 25.83 -7.62
CA GLU A 323 -3.37 26.43 -8.85
C GLU A 323 -2.67 25.84 -10.08
N GLU A 324 -1.33 25.79 -10.09
CA GLU A 324 -0.57 25.17 -11.19
C GLU A 324 -0.96 23.69 -11.42
N ILE A 325 -1.19 22.91 -10.35
CA ILE A 325 -1.65 21.50 -10.47
C ILE A 325 -3.05 21.40 -11.07
N LYS A 326 -3.97 22.31 -10.69
CA LYS A 326 -5.33 22.30 -11.24
C LYS A 326 -5.36 22.66 -12.72
N ASP A 327 -4.44 23.53 -13.14
CA ASP A 327 -4.33 24.04 -14.51
C ASP A 327 -3.65 23.04 -15.46
N ILE A 328 -3.14 21.90 -14.96
CA ILE A 328 -2.61 20.83 -15.81
C ILE A 328 -3.71 20.33 -16.75
N THR A 329 -3.48 20.50 -18.05
CA THR A 329 -4.40 20.05 -19.09
C THR A 329 -4.35 18.53 -19.23
N LEU A 330 -5.52 17.89 -19.18
CA LEU A 330 -5.63 16.46 -19.46
C LEU A 330 -5.78 16.27 -20.97
N ASN A 331 -4.66 15.97 -21.63
CA ASN A 331 -4.68 15.61 -23.04
C ASN A 331 -5.43 14.28 -23.25
N PRO A 332 -6.13 14.10 -24.38
CA PRO A 332 -6.77 12.83 -24.70
C PRO A 332 -5.67 11.76 -24.88
N VAL A 333 -5.54 10.89 -23.90
CA VAL A 333 -4.61 9.75 -23.89
C VAL A 333 -5.39 8.45 -23.96
N ASN A 334 -4.77 7.43 -24.53
CA ASN A 334 -5.44 6.12 -24.72
C ASN A 334 -5.02 5.10 -23.66
N THR A 335 -3.98 5.37 -22.88
CA THR A 335 -3.39 4.36 -21.99
C THR A 335 -3.15 4.92 -20.59
N LEU A 336 -3.17 4.02 -19.59
CA LEU A 336 -2.87 4.37 -18.20
C LEU A 336 -1.41 4.85 -18.06
N ARG A 337 -0.49 4.24 -18.81
CA ARG A 337 0.92 4.64 -18.86
C ARG A 337 1.10 6.09 -19.27
N GLU A 338 0.56 6.47 -20.43
CA GLU A 338 0.66 7.85 -20.95
C GLU A 338 0.06 8.85 -19.98
N PHE A 339 -1.11 8.53 -19.41
CA PHE A 339 -1.77 9.36 -18.41
C PHE A 339 -0.87 9.58 -17.18
N CYS A 340 -0.32 8.49 -16.62
CA CYS A 340 0.51 8.57 -15.43
C CYS A 340 1.80 9.34 -15.68
N GLN A 341 2.47 9.11 -16.82
CA GLN A 341 3.68 9.84 -17.21
C GLN A 341 3.41 11.34 -17.35
N HIS A 342 2.33 11.71 -18.04
CA HIS A 342 1.99 13.10 -18.26
C HIS A 342 1.57 13.80 -16.95
N TYR A 343 0.57 13.26 -16.26
CA TYR A 343 -0.02 13.92 -15.10
C TYR A 343 0.90 13.87 -13.88
N ALA A 344 1.41 12.68 -13.51
CA ALA A 344 2.31 12.57 -12.36
C ALA A 344 3.66 13.22 -12.64
N GLY A 345 4.14 13.23 -13.88
CA GLY A 345 5.33 13.99 -14.30
C GLY A 345 5.15 15.50 -14.08
N ALA A 346 4.06 16.09 -14.57
CA ALA A 346 3.78 17.51 -14.35
C ALA A 346 3.61 17.86 -12.86
N VAL A 347 2.88 17.02 -12.08
CA VAL A 347 2.75 17.21 -10.64
C VAL A 347 4.10 17.09 -9.92
N LEU A 348 4.98 16.20 -10.37
CA LEU A 348 6.34 16.06 -9.83
C LEU A 348 7.19 17.29 -10.10
N GLU A 349 7.15 17.88 -11.29
CA GLU A 349 7.86 19.13 -11.59
C GLU A 349 7.40 20.28 -10.69
N ILE A 350 6.10 20.42 -10.50
CA ILE A 350 5.52 21.42 -9.58
C ILE A 350 5.94 21.10 -8.12
N HIS A 351 5.91 19.82 -7.73
CA HIS A 351 6.38 19.39 -6.42
C HIS A 351 7.84 19.76 -6.18
N GLU A 352 8.73 19.50 -7.12
CA GLU A 352 10.14 19.85 -7.02
C GLU A 352 10.35 21.37 -7.01
N LYS A 353 9.54 22.14 -7.74
CA LYS A 353 9.59 23.61 -7.74
C LYS A 353 9.20 24.22 -6.38
N TYR A 354 8.21 23.66 -5.68
CA TYR A 354 7.61 24.29 -4.49
C TYR A 354 7.86 23.59 -3.16
N PHE A 355 8.12 22.28 -3.16
CA PHE A 355 8.13 21.42 -1.97
C PHE A 355 9.36 20.51 -1.86
N GLN A 356 10.37 20.64 -2.73
CA GLN A 356 11.56 19.76 -2.77
C GLN A 356 12.20 19.53 -1.38
N GLU A 357 12.31 20.58 -0.58
CA GLU A 357 12.92 20.53 0.75
C GLU A 357 11.91 20.53 1.90
N ALA A 358 10.61 20.62 1.59
CA ALA A 358 9.54 20.67 2.58
C ALA A 358 9.25 19.26 3.13
N PRO A 359 9.26 19.04 4.45
CA PRO A 359 8.76 17.80 5.02
C PRO A 359 7.25 17.71 4.81
N GLU A 360 6.71 16.50 4.78
CA GLU A 360 5.26 16.31 4.82
C GLU A 360 4.67 16.83 6.14
N GLN A 361 3.43 17.30 6.10
CA GLN A 361 2.72 17.80 7.26
C GLN A 361 2.53 16.77 8.37
N GLU A 362 2.54 17.26 9.60
CA GLU A 362 2.09 16.49 10.76
C GLU A 362 0.62 16.11 10.61
N PHE A 363 0.23 14.98 11.20
CA PHE A 363 -1.12 14.45 11.10
C PHE A 363 -2.17 15.38 11.73
N GLU A 364 -3.19 15.76 10.95
CA GLU A 364 -4.33 16.61 11.32
C GLU A 364 -5.46 15.77 11.93
N GLY A 365 -5.19 15.16 13.09
CA GLY A 365 -6.19 14.34 13.79
C GLY A 365 -5.78 13.86 15.18
N ASN A 366 -6.66 13.09 15.81
CA ASN A 366 -6.51 12.60 17.18
C ASN A 366 -5.81 11.22 17.24
N SER A 367 -4.78 11.01 16.41
CA SER A 367 -4.10 9.72 16.27
C SER A 367 -3.62 9.15 17.60
N ARG A 368 -3.08 10.00 18.48
CA ARG A 368 -2.61 9.60 19.83
C ARG A 368 -3.75 9.08 20.70
N GLN A 369 -4.88 9.78 20.73
CA GLN A 369 -6.07 9.34 21.48
C GLN A 369 -6.65 8.05 20.89
N LEU A 370 -6.66 7.90 19.56
CA LEU A 370 -7.12 6.69 18.88
C LEU A 370 -6.24 5.48 19.25
N VAL A 371 -4.92 5.65 19.20
CA VAL A 371 -3.96 4.60 19.59
C VAL A 371 -4.10 4.26 21.07
N GLU A 372 -4.20 5.25 21.96
CA GLU A 372 -4.41 5.01 23.39
C GLU A 372 -5.70 4.21 23.65
N SER A 373 -6.81 4.59 23.00
CA SER A 373 -8.09 3.88 23.09
C SER A 373 -7.96 2.43 22.64
N LYS A 374 -7.30 2.18 21.51
CA LYS A 374 -7.03 0.82 21.01
C LYS A 374 -6.14 0.02 21.96
N CYS A 375 -5.11 0.64 22.54
CA CYS A 375 -4.27 -0.02 23.54
C CYS A 375 -5.07 -0.42 24.79
N ARG A 376 -5.95 0.45 25.28
CA ARG A 376 -6.85 0.14 26.42
C ARG A 376 -7.76 -1.03 26.12
N GLN A 377 -8.26 -1.16 24.89
CA GLN A 377 -9.08 -2.29 24.46
C GLN A 377 -8.28 -3.59 24.40
N HIS A 378 -7.12 -3.59 23.73
CA HIS A 378 -6.27 -4.78 23.57
C HIS A 378 -5.71 -5.29 24.89
N TRP A 379 -5.27 -4.39 25.78
CA TRP A 379 -4.71 -4.75 27.08
C TRP A 379 -5.74 -4.72 28.22
N ALA A 380 -7.03 -4.72 27.92
CA ALA A 380 -8.09 -4.59 28.92
C ALA A 380 -8.04 -5.65 30.03
N SER A 381 -7.65 -6.89 29.71
CA SER A 381 -7.51 -7.97 30.69
C SER A 381 -6.40 -7.68 31.71
N TYR A 382 -5.28 -7.11 31.28
CA TYR A 382 -4.16 -6.73 32.14
C TYR A 382 -4.50 -5.48 32.97
N LEU A 383 -5.10 -4.47 32.34
CA LEU A 383 -5.45 -3.20 32.99
C LEU A 383 -6.52 -3.33 34.10
N LYS A 384 -7.22 -4.47 34.21
CA LYS A 384 -8.08 -4.79 35.36
C LYS A 384 -7.28 -5.02 36.65
N GLN A 385 -6.02 -5.40 36.53
CA GLN A 385 -5.13 -5.64 37.66
C GLN A 385 -4.46 -4.33 38.07
N LYS A 386 -4.50 -4.00 39.37
CA LYS A 386 -3.95 -2.73 39.89
C LYS A 386 -2.46 -2.54 39.65
N SER A 387 -1.72 -3.62 39.45
CA SER A 387 -0.28 -3.59 39.15
C SER A 387 0.02 -3.10 37.73
N TYR A 388 -0.98 -3.05 36.84
CA TYR A 388 -0.81 -2.60 35.47
C TYR A 388 -1.34 -1.19 35.26
N THR A 389 -0.58 -0.37 34.54
CA THR A 389 -0.96 0.99 34.16
C THR A 389 -0.55 1.31 32.72
N LEU A 390 -1.28 2.22 32.08
CA LEU A 390 -0.97 2.69 30.73
C LEU A 390 -0.25 4.05 30.80
N SER A 391 0.83 4.21 30.04
CA SER A 391 1.58 5.45 29.90
C SER A 391 1.58 5.89 28.43
N ALA A 392 0.73 6.86 28.09
CA ALA A 392 0.63 7.40 26.73
C ALA A 392 1.48 8.66 26.58
N PHE A 393 2.33 8.72 25.55
CA PHE A 393 3.18 9.87 25.30
C PHE A 393 2.42 10.93 24.47
N LEU A 394 2.53 12.20 24.89
CA LEU A 394 1.84 13.33 24.24
C LEU A 394 2.54 13.83 22.97
N THR A 395 3.80 13.46 22.78
CA THR A 395 4.65 13.88 21.66
C THR A 395 5.26 12.68 20.95
N THR A 396 5.69 12.89 19.71
CA THR A 396 6.45 11.90 18.94
C THR A 396 7.63 11.37 19.75
N LYS A 397 7.77 10.05 19.81
CA LYS A 397 8.84 9.37 20.56
C LYS A 397 9.93 8.91 19.60
N LYS A 398 11.19 9.23 19.91
CA LYS A 398 12.34 8.69 19.18
C LYS A 398 12.84 7.40 19.85
N ILE A 399 12.87 6.30 19.10
CA ILE A 399 13.36 4.99 19.55
C ILE A 399 14.33 4.47 18.49
N LYS A 400 15.57 4.17 18.90
CA LYS A 400 16.64 3.68 18.00
C LYS A 400 16.84 4.56 16.75
N GLY A 401 16.64 5.87 16.88
CA GLY A 401 16.75 6.83 15.77
C GLY A 401 15.47 7.03 14.95
N HIS A 402 14.44 6.20 15.14
CA HIS A 402 13.17 6.28 14.42
C HIS A 402 12.12 7.09 15.21
N ALA A 403 11.32 7.89 14.50
CA ALA A 403 10.32 8.76 15.09
C ALA A 403 8.92 8.15 14.95
N PHE A 404 8.32 7.75 16.07
CA PHE A 404 6.97 7.20 16.15
C PHE A 404 5.99 8.30 16.55
N ASP A 405 5.02 8.61 15.67
CA ASP A 405 4.03 9.67 15.86
C ASP A 405 3.16 9.43 17.12
N CYS A 406 2.87 8.16 17.40
CA CYS A 406 2.17 7.69 18.60
C CYS A 406 3.01 6.64 19.32
N TYR A 407 3.08 6.71 20.65
CA TYR A 407 3.77 5.72 21.46
C TYR A 407 3.10 5.57 22.83
N VAL A 408 2.81 4.32 23.21
CA VAL A 408 2.15 3.99 24.48
C VAL A 408 2.87 2.81 25.12
N GLU A 409 3.07 2.85 26.42
CA GLU A 409 3.66 1.77 27.19
C GLU A 409 2.64 1.16 28.14
N LEU A 410 2.63 -0.17 28.21
CA LEU A 410 2.01 -0.91 29.30
C LEU A 410 3.07 -1.16 30.36
N LEU A 411 2.80 -0.70 31.57
CA LEU A 411 3.69 -0.86 32.72
C LEU A 411 3.11 -1.89 33.68
N HIS A 412 3.95 -2.77 34.23
CA HIS A 412 3.64 -3.64 35.36
C HIS A 412 4.55 -3.23 36.53
N ASN A 413 3.98 -2.78 37.65
CA ASN A 413 4.71 -2.24 38.80
C ASN A 413 5.76 -1.18 38.39
N GLY A 414 5.39 -0.30 37.46
CA GLY A 414 6.27 0.77 36.94
C GLY A 414 7.29 0.33 35.88
N THR A 415 7.41 -0.97 35.59
CA THR A 415 8.33 -1.50 34.57
C THR A 415 7.60 -1.71 33.23
N CYS A 416 8.16 -1.24 32.13
CA CYS A 416 7.58 -1.46 30.80
C CYS A 416 7.63 -2.95 30.42
N VAL A 417 6.45 -3.53 30.16
CA VAL A 417 6.28 -4.94 29.78
C VAL A 417 5.78 -5.12 28.36
N ALA A 418 5.11 -4.10 27.79
CA ALA A 418 4.71 -4.07 26.38
C ALA A 418 4.67 -2.63 25.87
N ARG A 419 4.83 -2.49 24.56
CA ARG A 419 4.90 -1.20 23.85
C ARG A 419 3.92 -1.18 22.70
N ALA A 420 3.37 -0.02 22.41
CA ALA A 420 2.56 0.23 21.25
C ALA A 420 3.19 1.33 20.40
N PHE A 421 3.34 1.07 19.11
CA PHE A 421 3.97 1.97 18.14
C PHE A 421 2.92 2.44 17.13
N GLY A 422 2.91 3.72 16.78
CA GLY A 422 1.99 4.24 15.76
C GLY A 422 2.62 5.26 14.83
N GLU A 423 2.25 5.18 13.55
CA GLU A 423 2.61 6.12 12.48
C GLU A 423 1.34 6.66 11.83
N ALA A 424 1.26 7.98 11.61
CA ALA A 424 0.04 8.63 11.10
C ALA A 424 0.29 9.40 9.79
N LYS A 425 -0.74 9.45 8.92
CA LYS A 425 -0.67 10.10 7.60
C LYS A 425 -1.97 10.81 7.26
N ASN A 426 -1.86 12.01 6.68
CA ASN A 426 -3.00 12.85 6.27
C ASN A 426 -3.58 12.46 4.90
N TYR A 427 -3.32 11.27 4.40
CA TYR A 427 -3.76 10.86 3.08
C TYR A 427 -3.76 9.34 3.01
N GLU A 428 -4.38 8.78 1.98
CA GLU A 428 -4.43 7.34 1.78
C GLU A 428 -3.03 6.71 1.89
N LEU A 429 -2.90 5.64 2.68
CA LEU A 429 -1.60 5.01 2.91
C LEU A 429 -0.92 4.58 1.61
N LEU A 430 0.39 4.82 1.57
CA LEU A 430 1.30 4.33 0.57
C LEU A 430 1.97 3.04 1.04
N SER A 431 2.27 2.15 0.10
CA SER A 431 3.04 0.93 0.29
C SER A 431 4.38 1.17 0.99
N SER A 432 5.09 2.23 0.60
CA SER A 432 6.37 2.66 1.18
C SER A 432 6.27 3.02 2.67
N HIS A 433 5.09 3.43 3.16
CA HIS A 433 4.88 3.64 4.59
C HIS A 433 4.94 2.33 5.38
N LEU A 434 4.32 1.27 4.86
CA LEU A 434 4.35 -0.06 5.51
C LEU A 434 5.80 -0.57 5.55
N GLU A 435 6.51 -0.51 4.44
CA GLU A 435 7.89 -1.03 4.36
C GLU A 435 8.80 -0.36 5.38
N LYS A 436 8.76 0.97 5.43
CA LYS A 436 9.56 1.77 6.35
C LYS A 436 9.13 1.58 7.80
N PHE A 437 7.83 1.53 8.07
CA PHE A 437 7.32 1.29 9.43
C PHE A 437 7.70 -0.11 9.93
N ASN A 438 7.62 -1.13 9.08
CA ASN A 438 8.05 -2.49 9.42
C ASN A 438 9.55 -2.55 9.77
N GLN A 439 10.41 -1.86 9.01
CA GLN A 439 11.84 -1.74 9.35
C GLN A 439 12.05 -1.07 10.72
N TRP A 440 11.26 -0.05 11.06
CA TRP A 440 11.35 0.61 12.37
C TRP A 440 10.90 -0.31 13.51
N LEU A 441 9.86 -1.12 13.30
CA LEU A 441 9.40 -2.12 14.26
C LEU A 441 10.47 -3.20 14.50
N GLU A 442 11.10 -3.70 13.44
CA GLU A 442 12.22 -4.64 13.54
C GLU A 442 13.38 -4.05 14.34
N ALA A 443 13.80 -2.82 14.03
CA ALA A 443 14.85 -2.11 14.77
C ALA A 443 14.48 -1.85 16.25
N ALA A 444 13.20 -1.67 16.56
CA ALA A 444 12.68 -1.49 17.90
C ALA A 444 12.52 -2.80 18.70
N ASN A 445 12.84 -3.95 18.10
CA ASN A 445 12.60 -5.29 18.63
C ASN A 445 11.13 -5.52 18.97
N PHE A 446 10.24 -5.22 18.02
CA PHE A 446 8.80 -5.43 18.14
C PHE A 446 8.47 -6.92 18.36
N LYS A 447 7.68 -7.22 19.39
CA LYS A 447 7.27 -8.59 19.77
C LYS A 447 5.75 -8.69 19.91
N PRO A 448 5.00 -8.91 18.81
CA PRO A 448 3.54 -8.99 18.86
C PRO A 448 3.03 -10.26 19.57
N PHE A 449 3.84 -11.31 19.62
CA PHE A 449 3.53 -12.58 20.26
C PHE A 449 4.59 -12.94 21.29
N THR A 450 4.12 -13.41 22.43
CA THR A 450 4.94 -13.78 23.58
C THR A 450 4.53 -15.21 24.03
N PRO A 451 5.48 -16.14 24.10
CA PRO A 451 5.17 -17.55 24.39
C PRO A 451 4.79 -17.82 25.86
N ASP A 452 5.09 -16.88 26.75
CA ASP A 452 4.89 -16.97 28.20
C ASP A 452 3.57 -16.32 28.68
N GLY A 453 2.70 -15.90 27.76
CA GLY A 453 1.42 -15.25 28.10
C GLY A 453 1.56 -13.84 28.64
N THR A 454 2.74 -13.21 28.51
CA THR A 454 2.91 -11.78 28.79
C THR A 454 2.20 -10.91 27.74
N PRO A 455 1.88 -9.64 28.02
CA PRO A 455 1.28 -8.77 27.00
C PRO A 455 2.24 -8.58 25.83
N GLY A 456 1.76 -8.84 24.60
CA GLY A 456 2.51 -8.56 23.38
C GLY A 456 2.52 -7.07 23.02
N ASP A 457 3.53 -6.66 22.25
CA ASP A 457 3.59 -5.33 21.66
C ASP A 457 2.47 -5.12 20.62
N LEU A 458 2.06 -3.88 20.42
CA LEU A 458 1.04 -3.49 19.44
C LEU A 458 1.63 -2.54 18.39
N SER A 459 1.09 -2.55 17.18
CA SER A 459 1.51 -1.60 16.15
C SER A 459 0.33 -1.11 15.31
N PHE A 460 0.36 0.17 14.95
CA PHE A 460 -0.75 0.87 14.33
C PHE A 460 -0.29 1.76 13.17
N MET A 461 -1.02 1.73 12.07
CA MET A 461 -0.94 2.75 11.01
C MET A 461 -2.26 3.49 10.91
N ILE A 462 -2.19 4.82 10.97
CA ILE A 462 -3.36 5.68 11.02
C ILE A 462 -3.44 6.54 9.76
N ALA A 463 -4.56 6.48 9.04
CA ALA A 463 -4.80 7.33 7.87
C ALA A 463 -6.28 7.43 7.50
N PRO A 464 -6.67 8.37 6.61
CA PRO A 464 -8.03 8.46 6.08
C PRO A 464 -8.52 7.22 5.31
N SER A 465 -7.63 6.52 4.62
CA SER A 465 -7.94 5.27 3.94
C SER A 465 -6.68 4.41 3.74
N CYS A 466 -6.89 3.13 3.47
CA CYS A 466 -5.85 2.17 3.12
C CYS A 466 -6.33 1.33 1.93
N PRO A 467 -5.52 1.14 0.88
CA PRO A 467 -5.85 0.21 -0.20
C PRO A 467 -6.04 -1.21 0.36
N PRO A 468 -7.03 -2.00 -0.14
CA PRO A 468 -7.32 -3.33 0.42
C PRO A 468 -6.13 -4.31 0.39
N LEU A 469 -5.29 -4.25 -0.64
CA LEU A 469 -4.08 -5.08 -0.71
C LEU A 469 -3.08 -4.70 0.37
N LEU A 470 -2.88 -3.38 0.58
CA LEU A 470 -2.00 -2.87 1.61
C LEU A 470 -2.51 -3.19 3.02
N GLU A 471 -3.83 -3.10 3.24
CA GLU A 471 -4.47 -3.48 4.50
C GLU A 471 -4.18 -4.95 4.83
N ARG A 472 -4.28 -5.82 3.83
CA ARG A 472 -3.95 -7.22 4.01
C ARG A 472 -2.46 -7.46 4.29
N LYS A 473 -1.57 -6.70 3.66
CA LYS A 473 -0.12 -6.75 3.95
C LYS A 473 0.17 -6.29 5.39
N LEU A 474 -0.53 -5.26 5.89
CA LEU A 474 -0.44 -4.80 7.28
C LEU A 474 -0.84 -5.91 8.27
N GLU A 475 -1.96 -6.58 8.03
CA GLU A 475 -2.43 -7.70 8.85
C GLU A 475 -1.39 -8.82 8.97
N LEU A 476 -0.77 -9.22 7.85
CA LEU A 476 0.28 -10.25 7.83
C LEU A 476 1.51 -9.88 8.66
N LYS A 477 1.75 -8.58 8.86
CA LYS A 477 2.84 -8.03 9.67
C LYS A 477 2.42 -7.69 11.11
N ASN A 478 1.19 -8.04 11.51
CA ASN A 478 0.60 -7.70 12.81
C ASN A 478 0.54 -6.18 13.07
N ILE A 479 0.32 -5.42 12.00
CA ILE A 479 0.10 -3.97 12.04
C ILE A 479 -1.38 -3.70 11.84
N GLN A 480 -2.00 -3.01 12.79
CA GLN A 480 -3.42 -2.68 12.73
C GLN A 480 -3.64 -1.36 12.01
N PHE A 481 -4.48 -1.36 10.99
CA PHE A 481 -4.93 -0.12 10.37
C PHE A 481 -6.02 0.55 11.21
N ILE A 482 -5.90 1.86 11.43
CA ILE A 482 -6.93 2.69 12.04
C ILE A 482 -7.34 3.74 11.01
N LYS A 483 -8.56 3.62 10.49
CA LYS A 483 -9.17 4.70 9.71
C LYS A 483 -9.40 5.90 10.63
N SER A 484 -8.84 7.04 10.25
CA SER A 484 -9.08 8.32 10.94
C SER A 484 -9.46 9.36 9.93
N ASP A 485 -10.62 9.97 10.13
CA ASP A 485 -11.00 11.12 9.32
C ASP A 485 -10.08 12.31 9.67
N LYS A 486 -9.77 13.13 8.67
CA LYS A 486 -9.13 14.43 8.91
C LYS A 486 -10.09 15.26 9.76
N VAL A 487 -9.58 15.99 10.74
CA VAL A 487 -10.38 17.04 11.37
C VAL A 487 -10.68 18.07 10.29
N ILE A 488 -11.91 18.11 9.79
CA ILE A 488 -12.36 19.20 8.92
C ILE A 488 -12.47 20.41 9.85
N PRO A 489 -11.61 21.45 9.72
CA PRO A 489 -11.86 22.68 10.44
C PRO A 489 -13.25 23.17 10.02
N PRO A 490 -14.11 23.61 10.97
CA PRO A 490 -15.42 24.13 10.60
C PRO A 490 -15.23 25.19 9.51
N PRO A 491 -16.08 25.20 8.46
CA PRO A 491 -15.91 26.10 7.34
C PRO A 491 -15.78 27.52 7.89
N ILE A 492 -14.67 28.19 7.54
CA ILE A 492 -14.53 29.63 7.75
C ILE A 492 -15.76 30.22 7.07
N PRO A 493 -16.67 30.89 7.79
CA PRO A 493 -17.89 31.40 7.18
C PRO A 493 -17.50 32.37 6.09
N THR A 494 -17.76 31.97 4.84
CA THR A 494 -17.64 32.83 3.67
C THR A 494 -18.52 34.06 3.92
N PRO A 495 -18.01 35.30 3.75
CA PRO A 495 -18.83 36.49 3.93
C PRO A 495 -19.94 36.44 2.87
N THR A 496 -21.14 36.04 3.30
CA THR A 496 -22.30 36.00 2.43
C THR A 496 -22.76 37.44 2.31
N SER A 497 -22.55 38.03 1.14
CA SER A 497 -23.22 39.26 0.74
C SER A 497 -24.71 38.95 0.60
N THR A 498 -25.51 39.33 1.59
CA THR A 498 -26.96 39.32 1.46
C THR A 498 -27.59 40.56 2.10
N PRO A 499 -28.70 41.03 1.50
CA PRO A 499 -29.18 42.39 1.52
C PRO A 499 -29.90 42.71 2.82
N ILE A 500 -29.83 43.98 3.21
CA ILE A 500 -30.50 44.61 4.35
C ILE A 500 -31.95 44.12 4.51
N PRO A 501 -32.29 43.49 5.66
CA PRO A 501 -33.66 43.48 6.15
C PRO A 501 -33.71 43.98 7.59
N LYS A 502 -34.56 44.99 7.74
CA LYS A 502 -35.14 45.63 8.92
C LYS A 502 -34.97 44.90 10.28
N PRO A 503 -34.60 45.63 11.35
CA PRO A 503 -34.24 45.05 12.64
C PRO A 503 -35.46 44.52 13.40
N THR A 504 -35.31 43.33 13.98
CA THR A 504 -36.09 42.86 15.14
C THR A 504 -35.08 42.43 16.21
N PRO A 505 -35.22 42.87 17.47
CA PRO A 505 -34.12 42.92 18.43
C PRO A 505 -33.83 41.54 19.00
N THR A 506 -32.58 41.09 18.89
CA THR A 506 -32.07 39.91 19.59
C THR A 506 -30.97 40.37 20.55
N ALA A 507 -31.06 39.87 21.78
CA ALA A 507 -30.35 40.34 22.97
C ALA A 507 -28.87 40.64 22.74
N THR A 508 -28.48 41.84 23.15
CA THR A 508 -27.09 42.25 23.41
C THR A 508 -26.43 41.22 24.34
N PRO A 509 -25.24 40.70 24.02
CA PRO A 509 -24.45 39.98 25.02
C PRO A 509 -24.12 40.98 26.12
N PHE A 510 -24.51 40.66 27.37
CA PHE A 510 -24.13 41.49 28.51
C PHE A 510 -22.59 41.55 28.59
N PRO A 511 -22.00 42.75 28.80
CA PRO A 511 -20.56 42.89 28.97
C PRO A 511 -20.09 42.04 30.16
N ILE A 512 -18.91 41.43 30.05
CA ILE A 512 -18.29 40.71 31.16
C ILE A 512 -17.82 41.74 32.19
N ASN A 513 -18.53 41.83 33.31
CA ASN A 513 -18.15 42.70 34.43
C ASN A 513 -16.93 42.12 35.16
N LEU A 514 -15.76 42.74 35.04
CA LEU A 514 -14.50 42.24 35.57
C LEU A 514 -14.47 42.17 37.11
N ASN A 515 -15.26 42.99 37.81
CA ASN A 515 -15.40 42.94 39.26
C ASN A 515 -16.28 41.76 39.75
N LYS A 516 -17.17 41.22 38.90
CA LYS A 516 -18.16 40.19 39.29
C LYS A 516 -18.06 38.87 38.52
N ALA A 517 -17.36 38.84 37.39
CA ALA A 517 -17.26 37.70 36.48
C ALA A 517 -16.60 36.48 37.14
N ASN A 518 -16.98 35.25 36.80
CA ASN A 518 -16.28 34.06 37.29
C ASN A 518 -14.92 33.86 36.59
N LYS A 519 -14.08 32.93 37.08
CA LYS A 519 -12.73 32.67 36.52
C LYS A 519 -12.75 32.35 35.02
N SER A 520 -13.79 31.65 34.54
CA SER A 520 -13.93 31.31 33.12
C SER A 520 -14.23 32.54 32.26
N GLU A 521 -15.08 33.44 32.76
CA GLU A 521 -15.42 34.70 32.10
C GLU A 521 -14.24 35.68 32.09
N ILE A 522 -13.44 35.74 33.17
CA ILE A 522 -12.21 36.54 33.19
C ILE A 522 -11.17 35.99 32.23
N LYS A 523 -10.99 34.66 32.15
CA LYS A 523 -10.12 34.05 31.12
C LYS A 523 -10.56 34.42 29.71
N LYS A 524 -11.88 34.51 29.47
CA LYS A 524 -12.44 34.97 28.19
C LYS A 524 -12.18 36.47 27.95
N ALA A 525 -12.36 37.30 28.97
CA ALA A 525 -12.06 38.73 28.92
C ALA A 525 -10.57 39.00 28.62
N PHE A 526 -9.67 38.24 29.25
CA PHE A 526 -8.21 38.39 29.09
C PHE A 526 -7.65 37.55 27.93
N ASN A 527 -8.49 36.86 27.15
CA ASN A 527 -8.00 36.11 26.01
C ASN A 527 -7.30 37.03 24.99
N GLY A 528 -6.08 36.66 24.59
CA GLY A 528 -5.23 37.45 23.68
C GLY A 528 -4.31 38.47 24.36
N THR A 529 -4.39 38.68 25.68
CA THR A 529 -3.50 39.64 26.39
C THR A 529 -2.20 39.01 26.89
N TYR A 530 -2.03 37.68 26.75
CA TYR A 530 -0.91 36.88 27.28
C TYR A 530 -0.71 36.98 28.81
N ILE A 531 -1.72 37.45 29.55
CA ILE A 531 -1.72 37.43 31.02
C ILE A 531 -1.71 35.98 31.50
N ARG A 532 -0.76 35.63 32.37
CA ARG A 532 -0.59 34.27 32.90
C ARG A 532 -1.71 33.93 33.89
N GLU A 533 -2.03 32.65 34.01
CA GLU A 533 -3.10 32.18 34.90
C GLU A 533 -2.89 32.60 36.36
N LYS A 534 -1.64 32.60 36.85
CA LYS A 534 -1.30 33.07 38.20
C LYS A 534 -1.75 34.52 38.44
N THR A 535 -1.58 35.39 37.44
CA THR A 535 -1.96 36.81 37.51
C THR A 535 -3.48 36.99 37.42
N ILE A 536 -4.19 36.11 36.70
CA ILE A 536 -5.66 36.06 36.72
C ILE A 536 -6.17 35.64 38.10
N ASP A 537 -5.50 34.68 38.74
CA ASP A 537 -5.86 34.24 40.09
C ASP A 537 -5.61 35.35 41.14
N GLU A 538 -4.49 36.07 41.03
CA GLU A 538 -4.20 37.26 41.85
C GLU A 538 -5.26 38.36 41.65
N PHE A 539 -5.65 38.66 40.41
CA PHE A 539 -6.73 39.60 40.08
C PHE A 539 -8.08 39.21 40.72
N ILE A 540 -8.44 37.93 40.68
CA ILE A 540 -9.71 37.43 41.25
C ILE A 540 -9.74 37.57 42.77
N ILE A 541 -8.59 37.42 43.43
CA ILE A 541 -8.47 37.58 44.87
C ILE A 541 -8.60 39.07 45.22
N ASP A 542 -7.85 39.93 44.53
CA ASP A 542 -7.70 41.35 44.83
C ASP A 542 -9.00 42.15 44.59
N ARG A 543 -9.77 41.80 43.56
CA ARG A 543 -11.07 42.46 43.27
C ARG A 543 -12.14 42.28 44.36
N ASN A 544 -11.94 41.36 45.31
CA ASN A 544 -12.86 41.21 46.44
C ASN A 544 -12.58 42.25 47.54
N THR A 545 -11.42 42.90 47.49
CA THR A 545 -10.98 43.94 48.44
C THR A 545 -10.90 45.32 47.81
N GLU A 546 -10.71 45.41 46.48
CA GLU A 546 -10.64 46.66 45.73
C GLU A 546 -11.54 46.59 44.48
N ILE A 547 -12.41 47.59 44.28
CA ILE A 547 -13.26 47.67 43.09
C ILE A 547 -12.53 48.49 42.04
N TYR A 548 -12.18 47.89 40.91
CA TYR A 548 -11.59 48.62 39.78
C TYR A 548 -12.67 49.39 39.04
N CYS A 549 -12.40 50.62 38.63
CA CYS A 549 -13.32 51.48 37.89
C CYS A 549 -12.97 51.52 36.39
N ASP A 550 -11.70 51.29 36.04
CA ASP A 550 -11.23 51.23 34.66
C ASP A 550 -10.03 50.29 34.47
N ILE A 551 -9.45 50.30 33.26
CA ILE A 551 -8.29 49.47 32.91
C ILE A 551 -7.01 49.95 33.58
N ASP A 552 -6.95 51.23 33.96
CA ASP A 552 -5.77 51.85 34.56
C ASP A 552 -5.67 51.48 36.04
N ASP A 553 -6.81 51.26 36.72
CA ASP A 553 -6.86 50.73 38.08
C ASP A 553 -6.26 49.31 38.20
N MET A 554 -6.16 48.56 37.11
CA MET A 554 -5.50 47.25 37.05
C MET A 554 -3.96 47.35 36.89
N ALA A 555 -3.35 48.50 37.18
CA ALA A 555 -1.90 48.72 37.00
C ALA A 555 -1.02 47.70 37.74
N PHE A 556 -1.46 47.19 38.89
CA PHE A 556 -0.72 46.20 39.68
C PHE A 556 -0.50 44.87 38.94
N LEU A 557 -1.31 44.56 37.92
CA LEU A 557 -1.15 43.36 37.08
C LEU A 557 0.07 43.44 36.14
N GLY A 558 0.79 44.57 36.10
CA GLY A 558 1.97 44.74 35.26
C GLY A 558 1.65 44.62 33.76
N LEU A 559 0.50 45.16 33.34
CA LEU A 559 0.00 45.04 31.97
C LEU A 559 0.98 45.67 30.97
N THR A 560 1.36 44.89 29.95
CA THR A 560 2.14 45.44 28.82
C THR A 560 1.29 46.45 28.03
N PRO A 561 1.90 47.42 27.31
CA PRO A 561 1.15 48.35 26.45
C PRO A 561 0.25 47.64 25.42
N ALA A 562 0.68 46.48 24.92
CA ALA A 562 -0.12 45.65 24.01
C ALA A 562 -1.34 45.02 24.71
N ALA A 563 -1.18 44.51 25.93
CA ALA A 563 -2.28 43.97 26.73
C ALA A 563 -3.30 45.06 27.09
N LYS A 564 -2.83 46.25 27.50
CA LYS A 564 -3.67 47.42 27.80
C LYS A 564 -4.51 47.82 26.58
N LYS A 565 -3.89 47.88 25.38
CA LYS A 565 -4.59 48.20 24.13
C LYS A 565 -5.67 47.16 23.76
N ILE A 566 -5.41 45.87 24.00
CA ILE A 566 -6.38 44.80 23.75
C ILE A 566 -7.57 44.91 24.70
N LEU A 567 -7.32 45.11 26.00
CA LEU A 567 -8.38 45.31 26.99
C LEU A 567 -9.19 46.58 26.71
N GLN A 568 -8.53 47.68 26.35
CA GLN A 568 -9.20 48.93 25.98
C GLN A 568 -10.10 48.72 24.78
N THR A 569 -9.63 48.02 23.75
CA THR A 569 -10.45 47.69 22.57
C THR A 569 -11.68 46.86 22.93
N LYS A 570 -11.58 45.94 23.91
CA LYS A 570 -12.72 45.15 24.39
C LYS A 570 -13.69 45.98 25.23
N PHE A 571 -13.17 46.90 26.05
CA PHE A 571 -13.99 47.83 26.83
C PHE A 571 -14.76 48.79 25.92
N ASP A 572 -14.08 49.38 24.92
CA ASP A 572 -14.69 50.30 23.95
C ASP A 572 -15.77 49.62 23.09
N LYS A 573 -15.65 48.30 22.86
CA LYS A 573 -16.64 47.48 22.17
C LYS A 573 -17.78 46.98 23.05
N GLY A 574 -17.77 47.28 24.36
CA GLY A 574 -18.75 46.79 25.32
C GLY A 574 -18.69 45.27 25.55
N GLU A 575 -17.54 44.64 25.30
CA GLU A 575 -17.33 43.21 25.56
C GLU A 575 -16.98 42.95 27.03
N ILE A 576 -16.39 43.94 27.70
CA ILE A 576 -16.05 43.94 29.13
C ILE A 576 -16.49 45.25 29.78
N CYS A 577 -16.80 45.23 31.07
CA CYS A 577 -17.07 46.41 31.90
C CYS A 577 -16.50 46.20 33.30
N PHE A 578 -16.59 47.23 34.16
CA PHE A 578 -16.19 47.18 35.56
C PHE A 578 -17.41 47.21 36.47
#